data_AF-A0A537JMV1-F1
#
_entry.id   AF-A0A537JMV1-F1
#
_cell.length_a   1.000
_cell.length_b   1.000
_cell.length_c   1.000
_cell.angle_alpha   90.00
_cell.angle_beta   90.00
_cell.angle_gamma   90.00
#
_symmetry.space_group_name_H-M   'P 1'
#
loop_
_entity.id
_entity.type
_entity.pdbx_description
1 polymer ?
#
loop_
_entity_poly.entity_id
_entity_poly.type
_entity_poly.pdbx_seq_one_letter_code
_entity_poly.pdbx_strand_id
1 'polypeptide(L)'
;MTERRKGTAAPRAAVSAGLTADDLRTLYRYMLLQRLAEDRIVKLYQQGAVVGACFTGYGHEAIAVGAAYALGPQDVASTLHRDLGARLVLGMPVGYYFANFLGRTGSPTRGREGNLHIGGLGPRILLHIDHIGASIPVAAGAALA
;
A
#
# COMPACT_ATOMS: atom_id res chain seq x y z
N MET A 1 -5.67 -14.80 36.73
CA MET A 1 -4.27 -14.83 36.26
C MET A 1 -4.21 -15.78 35.06
N THR A 2 -4.49 -15.25 33.87
CA THR A 2 -4.60 -16.05 32.63
C THR A 2 -3.22 -16.20 32.03
N GLU A 3 -2.71 -17.43 31.96
CA GLU A 3 -1.44 -17.74 31.29
C GLU A 3 -1.53 -17.35 29.81
N ARG A 4 -0.70 -16.38 29.40
CA ARG A 4 -0.48 -16.11 27.97
C ARG A 4 0.25 -17.32 27.39
N ARG A 5 -0.42 -18.09 26.53
CA ARG A 5 0.25 -19.04 25.64
C ARG A 5 1.30 -18.29 24.83
N LYS A 6 2.59 -18.59 25.03
CA LYS A 6 3.65 -18.22 24.10
C LYS A 6 3.39 -18.97 22.80
N GLY A 7 2.78 -18.30 21.82
CA GLY A 7 2.70 -18.83 20.47
C GLY A 7 4.11 -19.06 19.95
N THR A 8 4.47 -20.30 19.64
CA THR A 8 5.68 -20.64 18.89
C THR A 8 5.57 -20.02 17.51
N ALA A 9 6.24 -18.88 17.30
CA ALA A 9 6.39 -18.32 15.97
C ALA A 9 7.07 -19.37 15.08
N ALA A 10 6.48 -19.66 13.92
CA ALA A 10 7.11 -20.51 12.92
C ALA A 10 8.55 -19.99 12.64
N PRO A 11 9.53 -20.88 12.47
CA PRO A 11 10.91 -20.46 12.25
C PRO A 11 10.95 -19.55 11.01
N ARG A 12 11.53 -18.34 11.16
CA ARG A 12 11.62 -17.33 10.09
C ARG A 12 12.10 -17.90 8.75
N ALA A 13 12.99 -18.88 8.79
CA ALA A 13 13.52 -19.57 7.60
C ALA A 13 12.44 -20.31 6.79
N ALA A 14 11.38 -20.81 7.42
CA ALA A 14 10.30 -21.51 6.72
C ALA A 14 9.35 -20.56 5.98
N VAL A 15 9.17 -19.34 6.48
CA VAL A 15 8.24 -18.34 5.90
C VAL A 15 8.78 -17.74 4.61
N SER A 16 10.09 -17.62 4.50
CA SER A 16 10.78 -17.14 3.29
C SER A 16 11.34 -18.29 2.43
N ALA A 17 10.98 -19.54 2.71
CA ALA A 17 11.45 -20.69 1.95
C ALA A 17 10.93 -20.56 0.50
N GLY A 18 11.86 -20.41 -0.46
CA GLY A 18 11.54 -20.20 -1.88
C GLY A 18 11.80 -18.78 -2.40
N LEU A 19 12.13 -17.81 -1.53
CA LEU A 19 12.58 -16.48 -1.97
C LEU A 19 14.10 -16.43 -2.11
N THR A 20 14.57 -15.84 -3.21
CA THR A 20 15.99 -15.55 -3.45
C THR A 20 16.44 -14.33 -2.64
N ALA A 21 17.75 -14.13 -2.55
CA ALA A 21 18.31 -12.93 -1.93
C ALA A 21 17.84 -11.64 -2.64
N ASP A 22 17.61 -11.68 -3.95
CA ASP A 22 17.15 -10.53 -4.72
C ASP A 22 15.67 -10.25 -4.51
N ASP A 23 14.84 -11.28 -4.32
CA ASP A 23 13.45 -11.11 -3.89
C ASP A 23 13.39 -10.40 -2.54
N LEU A 24 14.20 -10.85 -1.57
CA LEU A 24 14.27 -10.25 -0.23
C LEU A 24 14.74 -8.79 -0.27
N ARG A 25 15.74 -8.46 -1.11
CA ARG A 25 16.18 -7.08 -1.33
C ARG A 25 15.08 -6.23 -1.96
N THR A 26 14.33 -6.78 -2.89
CA THR A 26 13.21 -6.09 -3.57
C THR A 26 12.09 -5.79 -2.59
N LEU A 27 11.66 -6.78 -1.80
CA LEU A 27 10.68 -6.62 -0.73
C LEU A 27 11.14 -5.54 0.27
N TYR A 28 12.39 -5.62 0.73
CA TYR A 28 12.96 -4.62 1.65
C TYR A 28 12.97 -3.22 1.04
N ARG A 29 13.36 -3.08 -0.22
CA ARG A 29 13.35 -1.81 -0.95
C ARG A 29 11.96 -1.18 -0.95
N TYR A 30 10.91 -1.95 -1.24
CA TYR A 30 9.55 -1.43 -1.24
C TYR A 30 9.03 -1.08 0.16
N MET A 31 9.35 -1.89 1.17
CA MET A 31 9.00 -1.56 2.56
C MET A 31 9.65 -0.24 3.00
N LEU A 32 10.95 -0.08 2.69
CA LEU A 32 11.68 1.13 3.00
C LEU A 32 11.15 2.34 2.22
N LEU A 33 10.82 2.15 0.94
CA LEU A 33 10.23 3.21 0.11
C LEU A 33 8.88 3.68 0.67
N GLN A 34 8.01 2.75 1.08
CA GLN A 34 6.75 3.10 1.76
C GLN A 34 7.03 3.93 3.00
N ARG A 35 7.90 3.46 3.90
CA ARG A 35 8.23 4.15 5.16
C ARG A 35 8.73 5.57 4.91
N LEU A 36 9.71 5.71 4.02
CA LEU A 36 10.32 7.01 3.73
C LEU A 36 9.35 7.98 3.04
N ALA A 37 8.47 7.47 2.17
CA ALA A 37 7.46 8.29 1.52
C ALA A 37 6.43 8.81 2.53
N GLU A 38 5.95 7.94 3.42
CA GLU A 38 5.01 8.31 4.48
C GLU A 38 5.65 9.28 5.49
N ASP A 39 6.90 9.05 5.92
CA ASP A 39 7.64 9.99 6.78
C ASP A 39 7.74 11.38 6.15
N ARG A 40 7.92 11.44 4.82
CA ARG A 40 7.98 12.71 4.11
C ARG A 40 6.63 13.40 4.06
N ILE A 41 5.54 12.67 3.78
CA ILE A 41 4.19 13.24 3.79
C ILE A 41 3.79 13.71 5.19
N VAL A 42 4.11 12.96 6.25
CA VAL A 42 3.85 13.40 7.64
C VAL A 42 4.54 14.73 7.95
N LYS A 43 5.80 14.89 7.56
CA LYS A 43 6.52 16.17 7.74
C LYS A 43 5.86 17.31 6.95
N LEU A 44 5.43 17.06 5.72
CA LEU A 44 4.74 18.04 4.88
C LEU A 44 3.36 18.41 5.45
N TYR A 45 2.65 17.43 6.02
CA TYR A 45 1.39 17.65 6.73
C TYR A 45 1.58 18.54 7.97
N GLN A 46 2.60 18.26 8.79
CA GLN A 46 2.95 19.10 9.94
C GLN A 46 3.35 20.53 9.55
N GLN A 47 3.84 20.73 8.32
CA GLN A 47 4.17 22.03 7.75
C GLN A 47 2.96 22.74 7.12
N GLY A 48 1.77 22.12 7.14
CA GLY A 48 0.56 22.67 6.52
C GLY A 48 0.55 22.59 4.98
N ALA A 49 1.49 21.85 4.37
CA ALA A 49 1.58 21.71 2.91
C ALA A 49 0.61 20.67 2.33
N VAL A 50 0.12 19.75 3.17
CA VAL A 50 -0.90 18.76 2.81
C VAL A 50 -2.22 19.17 3.44
N VAL A 51 -3.29 19.18 2.65
CA VAL A 51 -4.64 19.55 3.09
C VAL A 51 -5.45 18.29 3.38
N GLY A 52 -6.25 18.31 4.45
CA GLY A 52 -7.13 17.19 4.82
C GLY A 52 -6.49 16.26 5.83
N ALA A 53 -6.45 14.97 5.51
CA ALA A 53 -5.93 13.93 6.40
C ALA A 53 -4.60 13.37 5.88
N CYS A 54 -3.83 12.77 6.79
CA CYS A 54 -2.61 12.05 6.46
C CYS A 54 -2.69 10.68 7.11
N PHE A 55 -2.71 9.63 6.29
CA PHE A 55 -2.76 8.24 6.75
C PHE A 55 -1.44 7.54 6.46
N THR A 56 -0.95 6.77 7.44
CA THR A 56 0.30 6.01 7.33
C THR A 56 0.05 4.52 7.55
N GLY A 57 0.84 3.68 6.88
CA GLY A 57 0.91 2.24 7.05
C GLY A 57 2.04 1.83 8.00
N TYR A 58 2.43 2.68 8.94
CA TYR A 58 3.53 2.40 9.88
C TYR A 58 3.34 1.07 10.62
N GLY A 59 4.30 0.17 10.47
CA GLY A 59 4.29 -1.16 11.07
C GLY A 59 3.58 -2.22 10.20
N HIS A 60 2.97 -1.82 9.10
CA HIS A 60 2.23 -2.69 8.18
C HIS A 60 2.89 -2.83 6.79
N GLU A 61 4.11 -2.30 6.61
CA GLU A 61 4.76 -2.29 5.30
C GLU A 61 4.96 -3.71 4.75
N ALA A 62 5.34 -4.65 5.60
CA ALA A 62 5.53 -6.04 5.19
C ALA A 62 4.23 -6.72 4.71
N ILE A 63 3.08 -6.32 5.26
CA ILE A 63 1.78 -6.87 4.87
C ILE A 63 1.42 -6.38 3.47
N ALA A 64 1.48 -5.07 3.25
CA ALA A 64 1.13 -4.47 1.97
C ALA A 64 2.08 -4.91 0.84
N VAL A 65 3.39 -4.85 1.10
CA VAL A 65 4.42 -5.22 0.12
C VAL A 65 4.40 -6.72 -0.15
N GLY A 66 4.36 -7.55 0.90
CA GLY A 66 4.39 -9.01 0.75
C GLY A 66 3.16 -9.55 0.02
N ALA A 67 1.96 -9.06 0.36
CA ALA A 67 0.73 -9.46 -0.31
C ALA A 67 0.75 -9.10 -1.79
N ALA A 68 1.17 -7.88 -2.13
CA ALA A 68 1.24 -7.43 -3.52
C ALA A 68 2.35 -8.13 -4.32
N TYR A 69 3.47 -8.48 -3.70
CA TYR A 69 4.57 -9.18 -4.35
C TYR A 69 4.20 -10.60 -4.77
N ALA A 70 3.30 -11.23 -4.01
CA ALA A 70 2.80 -12.57 -4.30
C ALA A 70 1.78 -12.61 -5.46
N LEU A 71 1.26 -11.45 -5.90
CA LEU A 71 0.26 -11.38 -6.96
C LEU A 71 0.87 -11.66 -8.34
N GLY A 72 0.19 -12.50 -9.11
CA GLY A 72 0.52 -12.80 -10.49
C GLY A 72 0.25 -11.61 -11.44
N PRO A 73 0.71 -11.71 -12.70
CA PRO A 73 0.63 -10.60 -13.67
C PRO A 73 -0.79 -10.11 -13.99
N GLN A 74 -1.78 -11.00 -13.88
CA GLN A 74 -3.20 -10.70 -14.18
C GLN A 74 -4.03 -10.42 -12.91
N ASP A 75 -3.44 -10.62 -11.74
CA ASP A 75 -4.16 -10.41 -10.49
C ASP A 75 -4.38 -8.91 -10.24
N VAL A 76 -5.56 -8.61 -9.70
CA VAL A 76 -5.99 -7.27 -9.30
C VAL A 76 -6.02 -7.15 -7.78
N ALA A 77 -5.65 -5.99 -7.27
CA ALA A 77 -5.64 -5.70 -5.84
C ALA A 77 -6.71 -4.66 -5.48
N SER A 78 -7.49 -4.97 -4.46
CA SER A 78 -8.31 -4.00 -3.72
C SER A 78 -7.53 -3.55 -2.49
N THR A 79 -7.17 -2.26 -2.44
CA THR A 79 -6.28 -1.69 -1.41
C THR A 79 -7.01 -0.67 -0.56
N LEU A 80 -6.47 -0.40 0.63
CA LEU A 80 -6.95 0.60 1.58
C LEU A 80 -5.96 1.75 1.77
N HIS A 81 -6.34 2.76 2.57
CA HIS A 81 -5.56 3.97 2.87
C HIS A 81 -4.21 3.73 3.59
N ARG A 82 -3.87 2.48 3.96
CA ARG A 82 -2.58 2.11 4.58
C ARG A 82 -1.66 1.30 3.67
N ASP A 83 -2.11 0.97 2.46
CA ASP A 83 -1.45 0.00 1.59
C ASP A 83 -0.60 0.67 0.49
N LEU A 84 0.14 1.74 0.83
CA LEU A 84 1.01 2.41 -0.13
C LEU A 84 2.02 1.41 -0.75
N GLY A 85 2.63 0.55 0.06
CA GLY A 85 3.59 -0.44 -0.40
C GLY A 85 3.02 -1.38 -1.46
N ALA A 86 1.76 -1.79 -1.31
CA ALA A 86 1.09 -2.62 -2.31
C ALA A 86 0.98 -1.88 -3.66
N ARG A 87 0.59 -0.61 -3.64
CA ARG A 87 0.50 0.22 -4.85
C ARG A 87 1.86 0.40 -5.53
N LEU A 88 2.92 0.61 -4.75
CA LEU A 88 4.28 0.77 -5.26
C LEU A 88 4.80 -0.51 -5.92
N VAL A 89 4.55 -1.68 -5.30
CA VAL A 89 4.90 -2.99 -5.88
C VAL A 89 4.14 -3.22 -7.19
N LEU A 90 2.86 -2.82 -7.25
CA LEU A 90 2.01 -2.93 -8.43
C LEU A 90 2.31 -1.86 -9.50
N GLY A 91 3.40 -1.09 -9.34
CA GLY A 91 3.94 -0.22 -10.38
C GLY A 91 3.48 1.23 -10.31
N MET A 92 2.77 1.65 -9.25
CA MET A 92 2.46 3.07 -9.07
C MET A 92 3.76 3.87 -8.85
N PRO A 93 4.06 4.89 -9.68
CA PRO A 93 5.18 5.77 -9.43
C PRO A 93 5.00 6.52 -8.11
N VAL A 94 6.03 6.53 -7.26
CA VAL A 94 5.98 7.27 -5.98
C VAL A 94 5.73 8.77 -6.17
N GLY A 95 6.10 9.33 -7.33
CA GLY A 95 5.78 10.71 -7.69
C GLY A 95 4.28 11.01 -7.72
N TYR A 96 3.44 10.04 -8.11
CA TYR A 96 1.98 10.20 -8.10
C TYR A 96 1.43 10.31 -6.68
N TYR A 97 2.01 9.58 -5.74
CA TYR A 97 1.66 9.70 -4.33
C TYR A 97 1.88 11.13 -3.82
N PHE A 98 3.06 11.71 -4.06
CA PHE A 98 3.34 13.09 -3.68
C PHE A 98 2.51 14.13 -4.45
N ALA A 99 2.36 13.95 -5.77
CA ALA A 99 1.58 14.87 -6.59
C ALA A 99 0.12 14.91 -6.15
N ASN A 100 -0.44 13.76 -5.76
CA ASN A 100 -1.81 13.69 -5.26
C ASN A 100 -1.96 14.41 -3.91
N PHE A 101 -1.12 14.09 -2.93
CA PHE A 101 -1.16 14.72 -1.60
C PHE A 101 -0.93 16.24 -1.62
N LEU A 102 -0.10 16.73 -2.55
CA LEU A 102 0.27 18.14 -2.64
C LEU A 102 -0.58 18.92 -3.66
N GLY A 103 -1.60 18.30 -4.26
CA GLY A 103 -2.45 18.94 -5.27
C GLY A 103 -1.67 19.47 -6.49
N ARG A 104 -0.60 18.78 -6.89
CA ARG A 104 0.29 19.22 -7.98
C ARG A 104 -0.14 18.66 -9.33
N THR A 105 0.32 19.33 -10.39
CA THR A 105 0.21 18.82 -11.76
C THR A 105 0.88 17.45 -11.86
N GLY A 106 0.31 16.55 -12.67
CA GLY A 106 0.72 15.16 -12.72
C GLY A 106 0.06 14.26 -11.67
N SER A 107 -0.81 14.80 -10.79
CA SER A 107 -1.70 13.97 -9.97
C SER A 107 -2.66 13.16 -10.88
N PRO A 108 -2.80 11.85 -10.64
CA PRO A 108 -3.72 11.00 -11.40
C PRO A 108 -5.20 11.34 -11.15
N THR A 109 -5.52 11.92 -10.00
CA THR A 109 -6.90 12.34 -9.68
C THR A 109 -7.20 13.76 -10.17
N ARG A 110 -6.19 14.46 -10.69
CA ARG A 110 -6.29 15.84 -11.21
C ARG A 110 -6.86 16.81 -10.15
N GLY A 111 -6.48 16.60 -8.89
CA GLY A 111 -6.89 17.44 -7.76
C GLY A 111 -8.30 17.16 -7.22
N ARG A 112 -8.98 16.12 -7.71
CA ARG A 112 -10.25 15.65 -7.13
C ARG A 112 -10.07 14.88 -5.83
N GLU A 113 -8.84 14.47 -5.56
CA GLU A 113 -8.42 13.77 -4.37
C GLU A 113 -7.09 14.32 -3.85
N GLY A 114 -6.89 14.28 -2.54
CA GLY A 114 -5.68 14.69 -1.82
C GLY A 114 -5.04 13.61 -0.94
N ASN A 115 -5.43 12.33 -1.03
CA ASN A 115 -4.88 11.23 -0.24
C ASN A 115 -4.43 10.03 -1.11
N LEU A 116 -4.69 8.81 -0.65
CA LEU A 116 -4.35 7.54 -1.32
C LEU A 116 -5.52 6.96 -2.12
N HIS A 117 -6.65 7.68 -2.29
CA HIS A 117 -7.81 7.19 -3.05
C HIS A 117 -7.58 7.31 -4.56
N ILE A 118 -6.49 6.71 -5.03
CA ILE A 118 -6.00 6.80 -6.39
C ILE A 118 -6.37 5.52 -7.14
N GLY A 119 -7.42 5.56 -7.95
CA GLY A 119 -7.77 4.48 -8.88
C GLY A 119 -7.22 4.71 -10.29
N GLY A 120 -7.31 3.69 -11.15
CA GLY A 120 -7.16 3.86 -12.59
C GLY A 120 -5.74 4.09 -13.11
N LEU A 121 -4.71 3.82 -12.29
CA LEU A 121 -3.30 3.92 -12.70
C LEU A 121 -2.79 2.71 -13.50
N GLY A 122 -3.66 1.73 -13.74
CA GLY A 122 -3.40 0.48 -14.45
C GLY A 122 -4.52 -0.52 -14.14
N PRO A 123 -4.61 -1.66 -14.86
CA PRO A 123 -5.71 -2.61 -14.69
C PRO A 123 -5.69 -3.34 -13.34
N ARG A 124 -4.57 -3.26 -12.60
CA ARG A 124 -4.30 -4.13 -11.44
C ARG A 124 -4.64 -3.52 -10.09
N ILE A 125 -5.05 -2.25 -10.03
CA ILE A 125 -5.41 -1.59 -8.77
C ILE A 125 -6.83 -1.05 -8.87
N LEU A 126 -7.74 -1.67 -8.12
CA LEU A 126 -9.11 -1.17 -8.00
C LEU A 126 -9.11 0.18 -7.28
N LEU A 127 -10.05 1.05 -7.65
CA LEU A 127 -10.25 2.32 -6.98
C LEU A 127 -10.48 2.07 -5.48
N HIS A 128 -9.71 2.77 -4.63
CA HIS A 128 -9.94 2.73 -3.20
C HIS A 128 -11.19 3.54 -2.86
N ILE A 129 -12.08 2.95 -2.05
CA ILE A 129 -13.33 3.53 -1.59
C ILE A 129 -13.19 3.81 -0.08
N ASP A 130 -13.43 5.05 0.34
CA ASP A 130 -13.26 5.50 1.73
C ASP A 130 -14.19 4.79 2.72
N HIS A 131 -15.40 4.45 2.25
CA HIS A 131 -16.41 3.77 3.07
C HIS A 131 -15.91 2.37 3.44
N ILE A 132 -15.58 2.18 4.72
CA ILE A 132 -15.03 0.92 5.22
C ILE A 132 -15.96 -0.24 4.86
N GLY A 133 -15.39 -1.28 4.26
CA GLY A 133 -16.12 -2.48 3.84
C GLY A 133 -16.73 -2.40 2.44
N ALA A 134 -16.92 -1.20 1.86
CA ALA A 134 -17.53 -1.05 0.53
C ALA A 134 -16.66 -1.64 -0.60
N SER A 135 -15.34 -1.74 -0.40
CA SER A 135 -14.42 -2.35 -1.37
C SER A 135 -14.50 -3.87 -1.43
N ILE A 136 -15.07 -4.53 -0.41
CA ILE A 136 -15.17 -6.00 -0.32
C ILE A 136 -16.09 -6.56 -1.43
N PRO A 137 -17.36 -6.13 -1.56
CA PRO A 137 -18.23 -6.65 -2.63
C PRO A 137 -17.73 -6.28 -4.02
N VAL A 138 -17.05 -5.13 -4.18
CA VAL A 138 -16.43 -4.73 -5.46
C VAL A 138 -15.29 -5.68 -5.84
N ALA A 139 -14.42 -6.03 -4.89
CA ALA A 139 -13.36 -7.00 -5.12
C ALA A 139 -13.91 -8.39 -5.46
N ALA A 140 -14.98 -8.83 -4.78
CA ALA A 140 -15.65 -10.08 -5.09
C ALA A 140 -16.26 -10.08 -6.51
N GLY A 141 -16.89 -8.96 -6.92
CA GLY A 141 -17.40 -8.80 -8.27
C GLY A 141 -16.30 -8.81 -9.33
N ALA A 142 -15.16 -8.16 -9.07
CA ALA A 142 -14.00 -8.17 -9.95
C ALA A 142 -13.38 -9.57 -10.09
N ALA A 143 -13.43 -10.39 -9.04
CA ALA A 143 -12.95 -11.77 -9.08
C ALA A 143 -13.90 -12.73 -9.83
N LEU A 144 -15.18 -12.38 -9.98
CA LEU A 144 -16.18 -13.19 -10.69
C LEU A 144 -16.21 -12.91 -12.20
N ALA A 145 -15.79 -11.72 -12.63
CA ALA A 145 -15.84 -11.25 -14.02
C ALA A 145 -14.74 -11.88 -14.89
#